data_AF-A0A2E7FIY8-F1
#
_entry.id   AF-A0A2E7FIY8-F1
#
_cell.length_a   1.000
_cell.length_b   1.000
_cell.length_c   1.000
_cell.angle_alpha   90.00
_cell.angle_beta   90.00
_cell.angle_gamma   90.00
#
_symmetry.space_group_name_H-M   'P 1'
#
loop_
_entity.id
_entity.type
_entity.pdbx_description
1 polymer ?
#
loop_
_entity_poly.entity_id
_entity_poly.type
_entity_poly.pdbx_seq_one_letter_code
_entity_poly.pdbx_strand_id
1 'polypeptide(L)'
;MSGHKHPSYLKIYFTLLILFIISVLGPEMAHVLGLEGVSRALLVLSTAFGIAIWKAYLVCAYFMHLKVEKIYAPYILLACLSLLFVFFFGTATDAMFANGHNWVKKYSEDKALAEVIARDEHHEDDHSHSESHNESHSEEKSH
;
A
#
# COMPACT_ATOMS: atom_id res chain seq x y z
N MET A 1 25.00 -47.36 -17.93
CA MET A 1 24.94 -46.47 -16.75
C MET A 1 23.92 -45.37 -17.04
N SER A 2 22.68 -45.58 -16.62
CA SER A 2 21.59 -44.61 -16.80
C SER A 2 21.80 -43.44 -15.83
N GLY A 3 22.38 -42.35 -16.34
CA GLY A 3 22.60 -41.13 -15.57
C GLY A 3 21.28 -40.59 -15.00
N HIS A 4 21.15 -40.61 -13.67
CA HIS A 4 20.00 -40.03 -12.98
C HIS A 4 19.92 -38.53 -13.28
N LYS A 5 18.87 -38.10 -13.98
CA LYS A 5 18.54 -36.68 -14.22
C LYS A 5 18.21 -36.02 -12.88
N HIS A 6 19.23 -35.53 -12.17
CA HIS A 6 19.00 -34.66 -11.02
C HIS A 6 18.30 -33.37 -11.50
N PRO A 7 17.20 -32.95 -10.86
CA PRO A 7 16.58 -31.67 -11.15
C PRO A 7 17.62 -30.56 -10.96
N SER A 8 17.81 -29.74 -12.00
CA SER A 8 18.83 -28.68 -11.97
C SER A 8 18.38 -27.52 -11.08
N TYR A 9 18.61 -27.60 -9.77
CA TYR A 9 18.22 -26.56 -8.79
C TYR A 9 18.73 -25.15 -9.16
N LEU A 10 19.89 -25.06 -9.81
CA LEU A 10 20.44 -23.81 -10.32
C LEU A 10 19.51 -23.13 -11.34
N LYS A 11 18.79 -23.90 -12.18
CA LYS A 11 17.85 -23.32 -13.15
C LYS A 11 16.67 -22.65 -12.44
N ILE A 12 16.12 -23.31 -11.42
CA ILE A 12 15.01 -22.74 -10.63
C ILE A 12 15.49 -21.53 -9.84
N TYR A 13 16.71 -21.57 -9.29
CA TYR A 13 17.32 -20.41 -8.62
C TYR A 13 17.39 -19.19 -9.55
N PHE A 14 17.91 -19.35 -10.78
CA PHE A 14 17.94 -18.25 -11.75
C PHE A 14 16.54 -17.76 -12.13
N THR A 15 15.56 -18.66 -12.27
CA THR A 15 14.16 -18.25 -12.47
C THR A 15 13.66 -17.38 -11.31
N LEU A 16 13.89 -17.79 -10.05
CA LEU A 16 13.49 -17.01 -8.87
C LEU A 16 14.21 -15.65 -8.78
N LEU A 17 15.47 -15.58 -9.22
CA LEU A 17 16.25 -14.34 -9.30
C LEU A 17 15.65 -13.38 -10.33
N ILE A 18 15.30 -13.87 -11.53
CA ILE A 18 14.64 -13.06 -12.56
C ILE A 18 13.31 -12.52 -12.06
N LEU A 19 12.49 -13.37 -11.44
CA LEU A 19 11.21 -12.93 -10.85
C LEU A 19 11.41 -11.89 -9.74
N PHE A 20 12.51 -11.99 -8.98
CA PHE A 20 12.85 -11.00 -7.98
C PHE A 20 13.21 -9.65 -8.62
N ILE A 21 14.07 -9.65 -9.64
CA ILE A 21 14.44 -8.43 -10.36
C ILE A 21 13.21 -7.76 -10.96
N ILE A 22 12.32 -8.53 -11.60
CA ILE A 22 11.06 -8.01 -12.15
C ILE A 22 10.19 -7.39 -11.04
N SER A 23 10.10 -8.03 -9.87
CA SER A 23 9.34 -7.50 -8.73
C SER A 23 9.91 -6.19 -8.19
N VAL A 24 11.24 -6.04 -8.18
CA VAL A 24 11.91 -4.80 -7.73
C VAL A 24 11.73 -3.68 -8.75
N LEU A 25 11.76 -3.99 -10.04
CA LEU A 25 11.58 -3.02 -11.12
C LEU A 25 10.10 -2.66 -11.38
N GLY A 26 9.16 -3.51 -11.00
CA GLY A 26 7.72 -3.29 -11.22
C GLY A 26 7.19 -1.93 -10.74
N PRO A 27 7.48 -1.49 -9.50
CA PRO A 27 7.07 -0.18 -8.99
C PRO A 27 7.64 1.01 -9.78
N GLU A 28 8.86 0.88 -10.29
CA GLU A 28 9.55 1.92 -11.09
C GLU A 28 8.93 2.02 -12.49
N MET A 29 8.61 0.88 -13.10
CA MET A 29 7.90 0.85 -14.39
C MET A 29 6.51 1.47 -14.29
N ALA A 30 5.83 1.31 -13.16
CA ALA A 30 4.53 1.94 -12.93
C ALA A 30 4.61 3.48 -12.85
N HIS A 31 5.75 4.03 -12.41
CA HIS A 31 6.00 5.48 -12.41
C HIS A 31 6.23 6.01 -13.84
N VAL A 32 6.99 5.28 -14.67
CA VAL A 32 7.28 5.65 -16.07
C VAL A 32 6.02 5.65 -16.95
N LEU A 33 5.03 4.83 -16.62
CA LEU A 33 3.76 4.73 -17.37
C LEU A 33 2.75 5.86 -17.06
N GLY A 34 3.09 6.84 -16.21
CA GLY A 34 2.24 8.01 -15.93
C GLY A 34 0.92 7.67 -15.21
N LEU A 35 0.86 6.52 -14.53
CA LEU A 35 -0.32 6.06 -13.82
C LEU A 35 -0.37 6.70 -12.43
N GLU A 36 -1.33 7.59 -12.22
CA GLU A 36 -1.52 8.27 -10.94
C GLU A 36 -2.62 7.63 -10.08
N GLY A 37 -2.44 7.70 -8.77
CA GLY A 37 -3.43 7.30 -7.77
C GLY A 37 -3.70 5.79 -7.66
N VAL A 38 -4.98 5.43 -7.60
CA VAL A 38 -5.47 4.06 -7.31
C VAL A 38 -5.05 3.06 -8.38
N SER A 39 -4.96 3.49 -9.64
CA SER A 39 -4.59 2.65 -10.79
C SER A 39 -3.19 2.05 -10.63
N ARG A 40 -2.22 2.85 -10.16
CA ARG A 40 -0.86 2.42 -9.84
C ARG A 40 -0.85 1.38 -8.73
N ALA A 41 -1.55 1.67 -7.64
CA ALA A 41 -1.61 0.77 -6.49
C ALA A 41 -2.15 -0.60 -6.89
N LEU A 42 -3.22 -0.66 -7.69
CA LEU A 42 -3.80 -1.90 -8.18
C LEU A 42 -2.84 -2.68 -9.08
N LEU A 43 -2.15 -2.02 -10.00
CA LEU A 43 -1.19 -2.68 -10.89
C LEU A 43 0.02 -3.22 -10.14
N VAL A 44 0.58 -2.43 -9.22
CA VAL A 44 1.73 -2.86 -8.41
C VAL A 44 1.32 -4.01 -7.49
N LEU A 45 0.16 -3.91 -6.83
CA LEU A 45 -0.33 -4.96 -5.94
C LEU A 45 -0.64 -6.25 -6.70
N SER A 46 -1.35 -6.16 -7.83
CA SER A 46 -1.65 -7.32 -8.69
C SER A 46 -0.38 -8.00 -9.19
N THR A 47 0.58 -7.21 -9.69
CA THR A 47 1.87 -7.73 -10.16
C THR A 47 2.67 -8.37 -9.03
N ALA A 48 2.77 -7.70 -7.87
CA ALA A 48 3.48 -8.23 -6.72
C ALA A 48 2.86 -9.54 -6.21
N PHE A 49 1.53 -9.59 -6.12
CA PHE A 49 0.80 -10.78 -5.66
C PHE A 49 0.92 -11.93 -6.66
N GLY A 50 0.81 -11.66 -7.96
CA GLY A 50 0.99 -12.66 -9.01
C GLY A 50 2.40 -13.28 -8.99
N ILE A 51 3.43 -12.45 -8.87
CA ILE A 51 4.82 -12.92 -8.75
C ILE A 51 5.01 -13.72 -7.46
N ALA A 52 4.42 -13.28 -6.33
CA ALA A 52 4.51 -13.98 -5.06
C ALA A 52 3.92 -15.39 -5.13
N ILE A 53 2.74 -15.55 -5.74
CA ILE A 53 2.10 -16.88 -5.94
C ILE A 53 3.02 -17.78 -6.77
N TRP A 54 3.56 -17.29 -7.88
CA TRP A 54 4.44 -18.09 -8.74
C TRP A 54 5.73 -18.49 -8.02
N LYS A 55 6.33 -17.57 -7.25
CA LYS A 55 7.51 -17.88 -6.43
C LYS A 55 7.21 -18.96 -5.39
N ALA A 56 6.10 -18.82 -4.66
CA ALA A 56 5.69 -19.81 -3.66
C ALA A 56 5.48 -21.19 -4.30
N TYR A 57 4.84 -21.26 -5.46
CA TYR A 57 4.66 -22.51 -6.21
C TYR A 57 6.00 -23.15 -6.58
N LEU A 58 6.93 -22.38 -7.16
CA LEU A 58 8.26 -22.90 -7.52
C LEU A 58 9.04 -23.39 -6.29
N VAL A 59 8.94 -22.68 -5.16
CA VAL A 59 9.60 -23.08 -3.91
C VAL A 59 9.01 -24.38 -3.36
N CYS A 60 7.69 -24.49 -3.30
CA CYS A 60 7.02 -25.71 -2.83
C CYS A 60 7.28 -26.92 -3.75
N ALA A 61 7.20 -26.73 -5.07
CA ALA A 61 7.32 -27.82 -6.03
C ALA A 61 8.76 -28.31 -6.23
N TYR A 62 9.77 -27.44 -6.04
CA TYR A 62 11.17 -27.79 -6.34
C TYR A 62 12.09 -27.76 -5.12
N PHE A 63 11.93 -26.84 -4.16
CA PHE A 63 12.85 -26.72 -3.03
C PHE A 63 12.40 -27.49 -1.78
N MET A 64 11.09 -27.60 -1.54
CA MET A 64 10.57 -28.31 -0.36
C MET A 64 10.69 -29.84 -0.41
N HIS A 65 11.25 -30.42 -1.47
CA HIS A 65 11.46 -31.87 -1.59
C HIS A 65 10.21 -32.70 -1.22
N LEU A 66 9.02 -32.21 -1.55
CA LEU A 66 7.79 -32.96 -1.37
C LEU A 66 7.84 -34.19 -2.30
N LYS A 67 8.22 -35.34 -1.73
CA LYS A 67 8.30 -36.63 -2.42
C LYS A 67 6.93 -37.13 -2.92
N VAL A 68 5.85 -36.52 -2.43
CA VAL A 68 4.45 -36.92 -2.61
C VAL A 68 3.86 -36.34 -3.92
N GLU A 69 4.60 -36.36 -5.03
CA GLU A 69 4.18 -35.81 -6.34
C GLU A 69 3.94 -34.29 -6.41
N LYS A 70 4.48 -33.67 -7.48
CA LYS A 70 4.31 -32.24 -7.81
C LYS A 70 2.84 -31.83 -8.01
N ILE A 71 1.96 -32.80 -8.20
CA ILE A 71 0.54 -32.58 -8.43
C ILE A 71 -0.15 -31.99 -7.20
N TYR A 72 0.31 -32.30 -5.97
CA TYR A 72 -0.31 -31.83 -4.73
C TYR A 72 0.19 -30.46 -4.25
N ALA A 73 1.36 -30.01 -4.73
CA ALA A 73 1.93 -28.71 -4.38
C ALA A 73 0.96 -27.52 -4.57
N PRO A 74 0.23 -27.38 -5.69
CA PRO A 74 -0.72 -26.27 -5.84
C PRO A 74 -1.92 -26.40 -4.90
N TYR A 75 -2.39 -27.62 -4.58
CA TYR A 75 -3.52 -27.81 -3.67
C TYR A 75 -3.16 -27.42 -2.23
N ILE A 76 -1.97 -27.79 -1.77
CA ILE A 76 -1.47 -27.40 -0.44
C ILE A 76 -1.27 -25.88 -0.36
N LEU A 77 -0.68 -25.28 -1.40
CA LEU A 77 -0.50 -23.83 -1.49
C LEU A 77 -1.86 -23.12 -1.46
N LEU A 78 -2.82 -23.59 -2.27
CA LEU A 78 -4.17 -23.03 -2.31
C LEU A 78 -4.87 -23.16 -0.96
N ALA A 79 -4.78 -24.31 -0.30
CA ALA A 79 -5.36 -24.51 1.03
C ALA A 79 -4.79 -23.54 2.07
N CYS A 80 -3.46 -23.37 2.12
CA CYS A 80 -2.81 -22.39 2.99
C CYS A 80 -3.22 -20.95 2.65
N LEU A 81 -3.29 -20.61 1.36
CA LEU A 81 -3.69 -19.28 0.91
C LEU A 81 -5.15 -18.98 1.25
N SER A 82 -6.04 -19.96 1.08
CA SER A 82 -7.45 -19.85 1.47
C SER A 82 -7.62 -19.68 2.97
N LEU A 83 -6.91 -20.46 3.79
CA LEU A 83 -6.92 -20.30 5.25
C LEU A 83 -6.40 -18.93 5.67
N LEU A 84 -5.30 -18.47 5.07
CA LEU A 84 -4.76 -17.13 5.31
C LEU A 84 -5.77 -16.05 4.96
N PHE A 85 -6.46 -16.17 3.82
CA PHE A 85 -7.47 -15.22 3.40
C PHE A 85 -8.66 -15.17 4.37
N VAL A 86 -9.18 -16.33 4.77
CA VAL A 86 -10.27 -16.39 5.76
C VAL A 86 -9.83 -15.77 7.09
N PHE A 87 -8.63 -16.10 7.57
CA PHE A 87 -8.08 -15.53 8.79
C PHE A 87 -7.89 -14.01 8.69
N PHE A 88 -7.32 -13.54 7.58
CA PHE A 88 -7.11 -12.11 7.33
C PHE A 88 -8.44 -11.37 7.29
N PHE A 89 -9.41 -11.80 6.50
CA PHE A 89 -10.70 -11.12 6.44
C PHE A 89 -11.49 -11.20 7.75
N GLY A 90 -11.42 -12.34 8.45
CA GLY A 90 -12.07 -12.51 9.75
C GLY A 90 -11.49 -11.60 10.85
N THR A 91 -10.19 -11.32 10.80
CA THR A 91 -9.53 -10.43 11.76
C THR A 91 -9.46 -8.98 11.30
N ALA A 92 -9.52 -8.73 9.98
CA ALA A 92 -9.49 -7.38 9.42
C ALA A 92 -10.69 -6.55 9.87
N THR A 93 -11.88 -7.15 9.98
CA THR A 93 -13.07 -6.47 10.50
C THR A 93 -12.95 -6.10 11.99
N ASP A 94 -12.05 -6.74 12.73
CA ASP A 94 -11.76 -6.35 14.11
C ASP A 94 -10.65 -5.29 14.16
N ALA A 95 -9.57 -5.48 13.38
CA ALA A 95 -8.40 -4.62 13.42
C ALA A 95 -8.55 -3.28 12.67
N MET A 96 -9.35 -3.22 11.60
CA MET A 96 -9.47 -2.02 10.76
C MET A 96 -10.56 -1.06 11.24
N PHE A 97 -11.51 -1.51 12.06
CA PHE A 97 -12.57 -0.66 12.54
C PHE A 97 -12.12 0.17 13.74
N ALA A 98 -12.49 1.45 13.69
CA ALA A 98 -12.17 2.43 14.70
C ALA A 98 -12.94 2.28 16.02
N ASN A 99 -14.00 1.47 15.99
CA ASN A 99 -15.08 1.52 16.95
C ASN A 99 -15.20 0.15 17.61
N GLY A 100 -14.93 0.09 18.91
CA GLY A 100 -15.13 -1.08 19.74
C GLY A 100 -15.67 -0.64 21.10
N HIS A 101 -16.49 -1.48 21.74
CA HIS A 101 -17.16 -1.15 23.02
C HIS A 101 -16.22 -0.70 24.15
N ASN A 102 -14.92 -1.06 24.07
CA ASN A 102 -13.88 -0.66 25.03
C ASN A 102 -12.70 0.09 24.37
N TRP A 103 -12.79 0.45 23.09
CA TRP A 103 -11.68 1.06 22.36
C TRP A 103 -11.76 2.59 22.41
N VAL A 104 -10.85 3.23 23.15
CA VAL A 104 -10.73 4.70 23.20
C VAL A 104 -9.56 5.13 22.33
N LYS A 105 -9.86 5.74 21.17
CA LYS A 105 -8.82 6.35 20.33
C LYS A 105 -8.31 7.63 20.99
N LYS A 106 -7.02 7.67 21.33
CA LYS A 106 -6.35 8.91 21.80
C LYS A 106 -6.17 9.96 20.70
N TYR A 107 -6.21 9.52 19.44
CA TYR A 107 -6.08 10.38 18.26
C TYR A 107 -7.28 10.10 17.35
N SER A 108 -8.15 11.09 17.16
CA SER A 108 -9.18 11.06 16.12
C SER A 108 -8.79 12.07 15.05
N GLU A 109 -8.83 11.65 13.79
CA GLU A 109 -8.49 12.50 12.65
C GLU A 109 -9.37 13.77 12.66
N ASP A 110 -10.63 13.65 13.06
CA ASP A 110 -11.54 14.79 13.22
C ASP A 110 -11.08 15.81 14.28
N LYS A 111 -10.43 15.33 15.36
CA LYS A 111 -9.89 16.24 16.40
C LYS A 111 -8.56 16.84 15.98
N ALA A 112 -7.74 16.08 15.27
CA ALA A 112 -6.48 16.59 14.72
C ALA A 112 -6.75 17.63 13.62
N LEU A 113 -7.74 17.41 12.76
CA LEU A 113 -8.20 18.37 11.76
C LEU A 113 -8.83 19.60 12.42
N ALA A 114 -9.67 19.41 13.45
CA ALA A 114 -10.21 20.54 14.21
C ALA A 114 -9.12 21.34 14.93
N GLU A 115 -8.07 20.70 15.45
CA GLU A 115 -6.93 21.40 16.06
C GLU A 115 -6.11 22.17 15.03
N VAL A 116 -5.90 21.61 13.84
CA VAL A 116 -5.21 22.30 12.74
C VAL A 116 -6.03 23.49 12.23
N ILE A 117 -7.35 23.32 12.03
CA ILE A 117 -8.26 24.41 11.64
C ILE A 117 -8.31 25.49 12.73
N ALA A 118 -8.41 25.10 14.00
CA ALA A 118 -8.42 26.04 15.13
C ALA A 118 -7.07 26.77 15.29
N ARG A 119 -5.94 26.18 14.87
CA ARG A 119 -4.64 26.85 14.82
C ARG A 119 -4.51 27.81 13.64
N ASP A 120 -5.20 27.55 12.53
CA ASP A 120 -5.21 28.39 11.34
C ASP A 120 -6.09 29.64 11.55
N GLU A 121 -7.29 29.47 12.14
CA GLU A 121 -8.18 30.58 12.50
C GLU A 121 -7.53 31.55 13.51
N HIS A 122 -6.74 31.03 14.46
CA HIS A 122 -6.05 31.85 15.45
C HIS A 122 -4.88 32.69 14.89
N HIS A 123 -4.50 32.47 13.63
CA HIS A 123 -3.41 33.19 12.94
C HIS A 123 -3.93 34.28 11.99
N GLU A 124 -5.22 34.30 11.66
CA GLU A 124 -5.83 35.35 10.83
C GLU A 124 -6.25 36.60 11.63
N ASP A 125 -6.54 36.46 12.93
CA ASP A 125 -7.00 37.58 13.78
C ASP A 125 -5.87 38.55 14.22
N ASP A 126 -4.58 38.19 14.05
CA ASP A 126 -3.44 39.05 14.40
C ASP A 126 -2.96 39.96 13.26
N HIS A 127 -3.61 39.93 12.09
CA HIS A 127 -3.22 40.74 10.92
C HIS A 127 -4.31 41.69 10.39
N SER A 128 -5.30 42.08 11.21
CA SER A 128 -6.29 43.09 10.84
C SER A 128 -6.17 44.41 11.63
N HIS A 129 -4.96 44.97 11.76
CA HIS A 129 -4.81 46.38 12.16
C HIS A 129 -3.60 47.03 11.46
N SER A 130 -3.81 47.49 10.23
CA SER A 130 -3.02 48.59 9.66
C SER A 130 -3.89 49.45 8.73
N GLU A 131 -4.46 50.48 9.35
CA GLU A 131 -4.81 51.80 8.82
C GLU A 131 -5.22 51.95 7.35
N SER A 132 -6.52 52.18 7.15
CA SER A 132 -7.04 52.84 5.95
C SER A 132 -6.75 54.35 6.02
N HIS A 133 -5.68 54.81 5.37
CA HIS A 133 -5.48 56.24 5.08
C HIS A 133 -6.44 56.68 3.97
N ASN A 134 -7.48 57.42 4.36
CA ASN A 134 -8.36 58.15 3.47
C ASN A 134 -7.88 59.61 3.38
N GLU A 135 -7.26 60.00 2.26
CA GLU A 135 -7.14 61.40 1.85
C GLU A 135 -7.71 61.55 0.44
N SER A 136 -8.97 61.95 0.35
CA SER A 136 -9.53 62.61 -0.82
C SER A 136 -10.03 63.99 -0.40
N HIS A 137 -9.19 64.99 -0.62
CA HIS A 137 -9.51 66.40 -0.50
C HIS A 137 -10.62 66.76 -1.49
N SER A 138 -11.79 67.18 -0.99
CA SER A 138 -12.84 67.83 -1.79
C SER A 138 -12.78 69.35 -1.60
N GLU A 139 -12.89 70.06 -2.72
CA GLU A 139 -13.04 71.52 -2.80
C GLU A 139 -14.39 72.01 -2.26
N GLU A 140 -14.35 73.27 -1.80
CA GLU A 140 -15.37 74.33 -1.96
C GLU A 140 -16.55 74.49 -0.96
N LYS A 141 -16.42 75.59 -0.19
CA LYS A 141 -17.41 76.57 0.32
C LYS A 141 -18.71 76.14 1.00
N SER A 142 -18.88 76.66 2.22
CA SER A 142 -20.08 77.42 2.61
C SER A 142 -19.70 78.49 3.65
N HIS A 143 -20.34 79.65 3.51
CA HIS A 143 -20.20 80.95 4.22
C HIS A 143 -19.29 81.99 3.57
#